data_AF-A0AAU3KFK1-F1
#
_entry.id   AF-A0AAU3KFK1-F1
#
_cell.length_a   1.000
_cell.length_b   1.000
_cell.length_c   1.000
_cell.angle_alpha   90.00
_cell.angle_beta   90.00
_cell.angle_gamma   90.00
#
_symmetry.space_group_name_H-M   'P 1'
#
loop_
_entity.id
_entity.type
_entity.pdbx_description
1 polymer ?
#
loop_
_entity_poly.entity_id
_entity_poly.type
_entity_poly.pdbx_seq_one_letter_code
_entity_poly.pdbx_strand_id
1 'polypeptide(L)'
;MRALAAEATVAGIGFGGLERRLLFLTRAYLLQQLGPRPDDELDTRAFVMVNVGLAASLRIALQPPQGLDPDRLIDETANMFADWLSAEA
;
A
#
# COMPACT_ATOMS: atom_id res chain seq x y z
N MET A 1 17.95 -9.32 2.21
CA MET A 1 16.68 -8.63 1.94
C MET A 1 16.05 -9.17 0.64
N ARG A 2 15.70 -10.47 0.61
CA ARG A 2 15.05 -11.15 -0.55
C ARG A 2 14.03 -12.18 -0.07
N ALA A 3 14.20 -12.72 1.14
CA ALA A 3 13.25 -13.64 1.78
C ALA A 3 11.87 -12.99 2.04
N LEU A 4 11.83 -11.75 2.55
CA LEU A 4 10.56 -11.03 2.79
C LEU A 4 9.78 -10.66 1.52
N ALA A 5 10.47 -10.54 0.38
CA ALA A 5 9.81 -10.25 -0.91
C ALA A 5 9.28 -11.53 -1.59
N ALA A 6 9.90 -12.69 -1.31
CA ALA A 6 9.53 -13.97 -1.91
C ALA A 6 8.34 -14.65 -1.20
N GLU A 7 8.10 -14.37 0.08
CA GLU A 7 6.89 -14.85 0.77
C GLU A 7 5.65 -13.98 0.52
N ALA A 8 5.84 -12.72 0.10
CA ALA A 8 4.74 -11.84 -0.30
C ALA A 8 4.32 -12.04 -1.77
N THR A 9 5.10 -12.77 -2.59
CA THR A 9 4.57 -13.32 -3.83
C THR A 9 3.64 -14.46 -3.50
N VAL A 10 2.37 -14.11 -3.36
CA VAL A 10 1.20 -14.97 -3.18
C VAL A 10 1.08 -15.97 -4.35
N ALA A 11 1.95 -16.97 -4.38
CA ALA A 11 1.87 -18.11 -5.27
C ALA A 11 0.98 -19.17 -4.63
N GLY A 12 -0.33 -18.94 -4.62
CA GLY A 12 -1.29 -19.99 -4.22
C GLY A 12 -2.64 -19.54 -3.72
N ILE A 13 -2.80 -18.27 -3.33
CA ILE A 13 -4.11 -17.70 -2.97
C ILE A 13 -4.56 -16.81 -4.14
N GLY A 14 -5.79 -16.98 -4.62
CA GLY A 14 -6.32 -16.42 -5.88
C GLY A 14 -6.40 -14.88 -5.96
N PHE A 15 -5.28 -14.18 -5.87
CA PHE A 15 -5.15 -12.73 -6.03
C PHE A 15 -4.66 -12.32 -7.43
N GLY A 16 -4.85 -13.17 -8.44
CA GLY A 16 -4.41 -12.93 -9.81
C GLY A 16 -4.87 -11.57 -10.35
N GLY A 17 -3.96 -10.61 -10.40
CA GLY A 17 -4.21 -9.25 -10.86
C GLY A 17 -4.86 -8.30 -9.85
N LEU A 18 -5.02 -8.67 -8.56
CA LEU A 18 -5.44 -7.72 -7.52
C LEU A 18 -4.42 -6.58 -7.40
N GLU A 19 -3.14 -6.93 -7.24
CA GLU A 19 -2.07 -5.94 -7.11
C GLU A 19 -2.07 -4.97 -8.30
N ARG A 20 -2.18 -5.49 -9.53
CA ARG A 20 -2.30 -4.65 -10.74
C ARG A 20 -3.51 -3.71 -10.69
N ARG A 21 -4.66 -4.19 -10.22
CA ARG A 21 -5.88 -3.37 -10.07
C ARG A 21 -5.69 -2.31 -8.98
N LEU A 22 -5.09 -2.66 -7.85
CA LEU A 22 -4.76 -1.72 -6.78
C LEU A 22 -3.80 -0.65 -7.28
N LEU A 23 -2.72 -1.02 -7.98
CA LEU A 23 -1.79 -0.07 -8.57
C LEU A 23 -2.51 0.91 -9.51
N PHE A 24 -3.38 0.40 -10.39
CA PHE A 24 -4.16 1.24 -11.30
C PHE A 24 -5.08 2.20 -10.55
N LEU A 25 -5.83 1.71 -9.55
CA LEU A 25 -6.75 2.53 -8.76
C LEU A 25 -6.01 3.55 -7.90
N THR A 26 -4.92 3.17 -7.25
CA THR A 26 -4.10 4.06 -6.43
C THR A 26 -3.45 5.13 -7.29
N ARG A 27 -2.94 4.80 -8.47
CA ARG A 27 -2.42 5.79 -9.43
C ARG A 27 -3.50 6.79 -9.84
N ALA A 28 -4.70 6.32 -10.16
CA ALA A 28 -5.82 7.18 -10.50
C ALA A 28 -6.23 8.09 -9.34
N TYR A 29 -6.23 7.56 -8.11
CA TYR A 29 -6.48 8.33 -6.90
C TYR A 29 -5.41 9.42 -6.68
N LEU A 30 -4.14 9.08 -6.83
CA LEU A 30 -3.03 10.03 -6.71
C LEU A 30 -3.12 11.17 -7.73
N LEU A 31 -3.47 10.86 -8.98
CA LEU A 31 -3.71 11.87 -10.01
C LEU A 31 -4.86 12.82 -9.63
N GLN A 32 -5.92 12.30 -9.00
CA GLN A 32 -7.04 13.13 -8.54
C GLN A 32 -6.66 14.04 -7.36
N GLN A 33 -5.83 13.55 -6.43
CA GLN A 33 -5.45 14.31 -5.24
C GLN A 33 -4.33 15.32 -5.50
N LEU A 34 -3.31 14.93 -6.27
CA LEU A 34 -2.08 15.71 -6.46
C LEU A 34 -2.05 16.49 -7.78
N GLY A 35 -3.04 16.28 -8.64
CA GLY A 35 -3.07 16.82 -10.00
C GLY A 35 -2.04 16.17 -10.93
N PRO A 36 -1.87 16.72 -12.14
CA PRO A 36 -0.90 16.20 -13.12
C PRO A 36 0.54 16.24 -12.58
N ARG A 37 1.21 15.10 -12.66
CA ARG A 37 2.62 14.90 -12.31
C ARG A 37 3.27 14.00 -13.38
N PRO A 38 4.61 13.93 -13.44
CA PRO A 38 5.29 12.94 -14.28
C PRO A 38 4.74 11.52 -14.04
N ASP A 39 4.56 10.75 -15.12
CA ASP A 39 3.96 9.42 -15.03
C ASP A 39 4.77 8.47 -14.14
N ASP A 40 6.11 8.55 -14.21
CA ASP A 40 7.04 7.78 -13.38
C ASP A 40 6.93 8.11 -11.89
N GLU A 41 6.64 9.37 -11.57
CA GLU A 41 6.40 9.81 -10.21
C GLU A 41 5.10 9.22 -9.66
N LEU A 42 4.00 9.29 -10.42
CA LEU A 42 2.72 8.70 -10.01
C LEU A 42 2.78 7.18 -9.89
N ASP A 43 3.48 6.52 -10.82
CA ASP A 43 3.67 5.07 -10.81
C ASP A 43 4.50 4.62 -9.59
N THR A 44 5.59 5.33 -9.28
CA THR A 44 6.43 5.04 -8.11
C THR A 44 5.65 5.21 -6.81
N ARG A 45 4.90 6.31 -6.70
CA ARG A 45 4.05 6.60 -5.53
C ARG A 45 2.97 5.53 -5.34
N ALA A 46 2.27 5.16 -6.42
CA ALA A 46 1.26 4.10 -6.37
C ALA A 46 1.86 2.76 -5.95
N PHE A 47 3.04 2.42 -6.48
CA PHE A 47 3.77 1.21 -6.12
C PHE A 47 4.09 1.16 -4.63
N VAL A 48 4.63 2.23 -4.06
CA VAL A 48 4.97 2.29 -2.64
C VAL A 48 3.72 2.17 -1.76
N MET A 49 2.67 2.95 -2.03
CA MET A 49 1.44 2.91 -1.23
C MET A 49 0.78 1.53 -1.22
N VAL A 50 0.67 0.89 -2.40
CA VAL A 50 0.07 -0.45 -2.51
C VAL A 50 0.91 -1.48 -1.75
N ASN A 51 2.23 -1.45 -1.90
CA ASN A 51 3.10 -2.43 -1.23
C ASN A 51 3.10 -2.24 0.28
N VAL A 52 3.21 -1.01 0.77
CA VAL A 52 3.19 -0.72 2.22
C VAL A 52 1.83 -1.07 2.81
N GLY A 53 0.73 -0.63 2.19
CA GLY A 53 -0.62 -0.90 2.67
C GLY A 53 -0.96 -2.39 2.65
N LEU A 54 -0.57 -3.11 1.58
CA LEU A 54 -0.79 -4.55 1.48
C LEU A 54 0.07 -5.32 2.48
N ALA A 55 1.35 -4.98 2.61
CA ALA A 55 2.23 -5.62 3.58
C ALA A 55 1.75 -5.40 5.03
N ALA A 56 1.33 -4.18 5.36
CA ALA A 56 0.75 -3.86 6.66
C ALA A 56 -0.53 -4.68 6.91
N SER A 57 -1.47 -4.67 5.96
CA SER A 57 -2.73 -5.40 6.06
C SER A 57 -2.52 -6.91 6.20
N LEU A 58 -1.65 -7.51 5.39
CA LEU A 58 -1.33 -8.94 5.46
C LEU A 58 -0.65 -9.29 6.78
N ARG A 59 0.29 -8.46 7.25
CA ARG A 59 0.98 -8.69 8.52
C ARG A 59 0.01 -8.62 9.69
N ILE A 60 -0.87 -7.62 9.73
CA ILE A 60 -1.91 -7.48 10.75
C ILE A 60 -2.85 -8.69 10.73
N ALA A 61 -3.29 -9.14 9.55
CA ALA A 61 -4.23 -10.24 9.42
C ALA A 61 -3.63 -11.62 9.77
N LEU A 62 -2.39 -11.89 9.34
CA LEU A 62 -1.75 -13.20 9.50
C LEU A 62 -0.99 -13.34 10.82
N GLN A 63 -0.38 -12.25 11.29
CA GLN A 63 0.43 -12.24 12.50
C GLN A 63 0.24 -10.92 13.25
N PRO A 64 -0.91 -10.73 13.93
CA PRO A 64 -1.19 -9.52 14.70
C PRO A 64 -0.05 -9.27 15.69
N PRO A 65 0.57 -8.08 15.69
CA PRO A 65 1.64 -7.75 16.61
C PRO A 65 1.14 -7.73 18.06
N GLN A 66 1.89 -8.38 18.96
CA GLN A 66 1.51 -8.47 20.37
C GLN A 66 1.54 -7.09 21.03
N GLY A 67 0.48 -6.77 21.78
CA GLY A 67 0.38 -5.51 22.53
C GLY A 67 0.01 -4.29 21.69
N LEU A 68 -0.29 -4.47 20.39
CA LEU A 68 -0.80 -3.41 19.52
C LEU A 68 -2.22 -3.76 19.08
N ASP A 69 -3.08 -2.75 19.04
CA ASP A 69 -4.43 -2.87 18.52
C ASP A 69 -4.39 -2.90 16.96
N PRO A 70 -4.89 -3.98 16.32
CA PRO A 70 -4.98 -4.08 14.87
C PRO A 70 -5.68 -2.89 14.20
N ASP A 71 -6.77 -2.42 14.78
CA ASP A 71 -7.55 -1.32 14.20
C ASP A 71 -6.75 -0.02 14.27
N ARG A 72 -6.06 0.21 15.40
CA ARG A 72 -5.13 1.33 15.54
C ARG A 72 -4.01 1.30 14.51
N LEU A 73 -3.49 0.13 14.14
CA LEU A 73 -2.43 0.01 13.14
C LEU A 73 -2.94 0.30 11.72
N ILE A 74 -4.17 -0.09 11.41
CA ILE A 74 -4.82 0.24 10.15
C ILE A 74 -5.02 1.76 10.06
N ASP A 75 -5.57 2.37 11.13
CA ASP A 75 -5.78 3.81 11.21
C ASP A 75 -4.46 4.58 11.07
N GLU A 76 -3.41 4.15 11.77
CA GLU A 76 -2.11 4.82 11.69
C GLU A 76 -1.50 4.69 10.30
N THR A 77 -1.63 3.53 9.65
CA THR A 77 -1.17 3.35 8.26
C THR A 77 -1.90 4.30 7.30
N ALA A 78 -3.21 4.45 7.46
CA ALA A 78 -4.01 5.37 6.66
C ALA A 78 -3.64 6.83 6.93
N ASN A 79 -3.45 7.22 8.19
CA ASN A 79 -3.04 8.56 8.58
C ASN A 79 -1.66 8.91 8.02
N MET A 80 -0.70 7.99 8.07
CA MET A 80 0.62 8.21 7.48
C MET A 80 0.55 8.48 5.97
N PHE A 81 -0.36 7.80 5.25
CA PHE A 81 -0.60 8.11 3.84
C PHE A 81 -1.29 9.46 3.65
N ALA A 82 -2.27 9.79 4.48
CA ALA A 82 -2.98 11.06 4.41
C ALA A 82 -2.05 12.25 4.70
N ASP A 83 -1.20 12.15 5.72
CA ASP A 83 -0.22 13.16 6.09
C ASP A 83 0.80 13.39 4.97
N TRP A 84 1.28 12.30 4.36
CA TRP A 84 2.18 12.39 3.21
C TRP A 84 1.51 13.06 2.01
N LEU A 85 0.28 12.70 1.68
CA LEU A 85 -0.46 13.33 0.58
C LEU A 85 -0.72 14.82 0.85
N SER A 86 -1.05 15.16 2.10
CA SER A 86 -1.31 16.54 2.51
C SER A 86 -0.06 17.42 2.47
N ALA A 87 1.13 16.85 2.65
CA ALA A 87 2.39 17.56 2.52
C ALA A 87 2.80 17.83 1.05
N GLU A 88 2.23 17.09 0.10
CA GLU A 88 2.57 17.13 -1.33
C GLU A 88 1.57 17.94 -2.19
N ALA A 89 0.38 18.17 -1.66
CA ALA A 89 -0.73 18.92 -2.27
C ALA A 89 -0.56 20.43 -2.10
#